data_AF-X0YG01-F1
#
_entry.id   AF-X0YG01-F1
#
_cell.length_a   1.000
_cell.length_b   1.000
_cell.length_c   1.000
_cell.angle_alpha   90.00
_cell.angle_beta   90.00
_cell.angle_gamma   90.00
#
_symmetry.space_group_name_H-M   'P 1'
#
loop_
_entity.id
_entity.type
_entity.pdbx_description
1 polymer ?
#
loop_
_entity_poly.entity_id
_entity_poly.type
_entity_poly.pdbx_seq_one_letter_code
_entity_poly.pdbx_strand_id
1 'polypeptide(L)' 'EIFSNRYFIIGTTKGNILILEAGSGKVVAEINKDSCVNDIKYDSELNILITCHDNGSIFAYFLGNS' A
#
# COMPACT_ATOMS: atom_id res chain seq x y z
N GLU A 1 11.39 20.18 4.17
CA GLU A 1 10.58 19.37 5.11
C GLU A 1 11.07 17.94 5.08
N ILE A 2 11.10 17.24 6.22
CA ILE A 2 11.74 15.92 6.39
C ILE A 2 10.96 14.79 5.67
N PHE A 3 9.73 15.05 5.22
CA PHE A 3 8.78 14.07 4.69
C PHE A 3 8.55 14.12 3.18
N SER A 4 9.24 14.99 2.42
CA SER A 4 9.02 15.04 0.96
C SER A 4 9.28 13.66 0.34
N ASN A 5 8.30 13.15 -0.42
CA ASN A 5 8.31 11.85 -1.10
C ASN A 5 8.24 10.60 -0.22
N ARG A 6 7.79 10.69 1.03
CA ARG A 6 7.48 9.50 1.85
C ARG A 6 5.99 9.20 1.83
N TYR A 7 5.67 7.91 1.78
CA TYR A 7 4.29 7.43 1.76
C TYR A 7 4.06 6.39 2.84
N PHE A 8 2.85 6.37 3.39
CA PHE A 8 2.33 5.26 4.17
C PHE A 8 1.39 4.43 3.31
N ILE A 9 1.40 3.12 3.53
CA ILE A 9 0.52 2.17 2.85
C ILE A 9 -0.28 1.48 3.93
N ILE A 10 -1.61 1.59 3.86
CA ILE A 10 -2.52 1.08 4.90
C ILE A 10 -3.52 0.14 4.24
N GLY A 11 -3.63 -1.06 4.80
CA GLY A 11 -4.68 -2.02 4.47
C GLY A 11 -5.85 -1.89 5.43
N THR A 12 -7.06 -2.06 4.93
CA THR A 12 -8.29 -2.03 5.75
C THR A 12 -8.98 -3.39 5.78
N THR A 13 -9.84 -3.58 6.78
CA THR A 13 -10.74 -4.74 6.89
C THR A 13 -11.84 -4.78 5.82
N LYS A 14 -11.93 -3.77 4.95
CA LYS A 14 -12.84 -3.76 3.79
C LYS A 14 -12.12 -4.03 2.47
N GLY A 15 -10.83 -4.34 2.53
CA GLY A 15 -10.01 -4.62 1.36
C GLY A 15 -9.52 -3.37 0.61
N ASN A 16 -9.75 -2.18 1.14
CA ASN A 16 -9.11 -0.97 0.64
C ASN A 16 -7.63 -0.96 1.03
N ILE A 17 -6.77 -0.63 0.08
CA ILE A 17 -5.37 -0.29 0.27
C ILE A 17 -5.23 1.19 -0.03
N LEU A 18 -4.83 1.97 0.97
CA LEU A 18 -4.69 3.42 0.89
C LEU A 18 -3.21 3.80 0.87
N ILE A 19 -2.85 4.72 -0.03
CA ILE A 19 -1.53 5.34 -0.07
C ILE A 19 -1.69 6.78 0.42
N LEU A 20 -0.96 7.13 1.48
CA LEU A 20 -1.04 8.44 2.13
C LEU A 20 0.31 9.15 2.01
N GLU A 21 0.29 10.44 1.66
CA GLU A 21 1.48 11.28 1.78
C GLU A 21 1.83 11.47 3.26
N ALA A 22 3.08 11.15 3.63
CA ALA A 22 3.48 11.14 5.05
C ALA A 22 3.47 12.52 5.72
N GLY A 23 3.72 13.59 4.95
CA GLY A 23 3.77 14.95 5.49
C GLY A 23 2.38 15.53 5.81
N SER A 24 1.39 15.26 4.95
CA SER A 24 0.04 15.83 5.06
C SER A 24 -1.01 14.85 5.58
N GLY A 25 -0.74 13.54 5.52
CA GLY A 25 -1.72 12.49 5.75
C GLY A 25 -2.78 12.39 4.65
N LYS A 26 -2.64 13.12 3.53
CA LYS A 26 -3.60 13.09 2.42
C LYS A 26 -3.54 11.74 1.71
N VAL A 27 -4.70 11.13 1.47
CA VAL A 27 -4.83 9.97 0.58
C VAL A 27 -4.54 10.41 -0.85
N VAL A 28 -3.49 9.83 -1.44
CA VAL A 28 -3.07 10.11 -2.82
C VAL A 28 -3.48 9.01 -3.80
N ALA A 29 -3.75 7.81 -3.30
CA ALA A 29 -4.31 6.72 -4.08
C ALA A 29 -5.09 5.74 -3.20
N GLU A 30 -6.05 5.05 -3.81
CA GLU A 30 -6.85 4.00 -3.22
C GLU A 30 -6.98 2.84 -4.20
N ILE A 31 -6.79 1.62 -3.72
CA ILE A 31 -6.94 0.38 -4.47
C ILE A 31 -7.93 -0.50 -3.73
N ASN A 32 -8.98 -0.93 -4.42
CA ASN A 32 -10.06 -1.70 -3.82
C ASN A 32 -9.93 -3.19 -4.17
N LYS A 33 -10.11 -4.04 -3.16
CA LYS A 33 -10.17 -5.50 -3.27
C LYS A 33 -11.36 -6.02 -2.47
N ASP A 34 -11.89 -7.16 -2.89
CA ASP A 34 -13.09 -7.75 -2.29
C ASP A 34 -12.79 -8.62 -1.04
N SER A 35 -11.65 -8.38 -0.38
CA SER A 35 -11.23 -9.14 0.80
C SER A 35 -10.32 -8.30 1.69
N CYS A 36 -10.47 -8.45 3.01
CA CYS A 36 -9.67 -7.78 4.04
C CYS A 36 -8.17 -7.91 3.77
N VAL A 37 -7.42 -6.84 4.02
CA VAL A 37 -5.95 -6.88 3.99
C VAL A 37 -5.45 -7.26 5.38
N ASN A 38 -4.67 -8.33 5.46
CA ASN A 38 -4.10 -8.85 6.72
C ASN A 38 -2.65 -8.42 6.94
N ASP A 39 -1.88 -8.33 5.86
CA ASP A 39 -0.48 -7.96 5.93
C ASP A 39 -0.06 -7.21 4.67
N ILE A 40 0.93 -6.34 4.84
CA ILE A 40 1.54 -5.55 3.79
C ILE A 40 3.06 -5.66 3.95
N LYS A 41 3.75 -6.07 2.88
CA LYS A 41 5.21 -6.12 2.82
C LYS A 41 5.70 -5.22 1.71
N TYR A 42 6.75 -4.47 1.97
CA TYR A 42 7.40 -3.64 0.97
C TYR A 42 8.87 -4.05 0.86
N ASP A 43 9.31 -4.31 -0.36
CA ASP A 43 10.70 -4.54 -0.73
C ASP A 43 11.22 -3.29 -1.44
N SER A 44 12.18 -2.61 -0.83
CA SER A 44 12.77 -1.38 -1.38
C SER A 44 13.81 -1.61 -2.47
N GLU A 45 14.41 -2.80 -2.53
CA GLU A 45 15.41 -3.13 -3.56
C GLU A 45 14.70 -3.44 -4.88
N LEU A 46 13.61 -4.21 -4.81
CA LEU A 46 12.81 -4.57 -5.97
C LEU A 46 11.68 -3.55 -6.27
N ASN A 47 11.44 -2.62 -5.34
CA ASN A 47 10.35 -1.65 -5.39
C ASN A 47 8.97 -2.33 -5.54
N ILE A 48 8.74 -3.39 -4.76
CA ILE A 48 7.52 -4.20 -4.81
C ILE A 48 6.75 -4.08 -3.51
N LEU A 49 5.45 -3.79 -3.64
CA LEU A 49 4.49 -3.91 -2.55
C LEU A 49 3.73 -5.23 -2.68
N ILE A 50 3.62 -5.99 -1.59
CA ILE A 50 2.84 -7.21 -1.51
C ILE A 50 1.72 -7.03 -0.48
N THR A 51 0.50 -7.41 -0.84
CA THR A 51 -0.64 -7.46 0.09
C THR A 51 -1.19 -8.87 0.19
N CYS A 52 -1.45 -9.30 1.43
CA CYS A 52 -2.01 -10.61 1.76
C CYS A 52 -3.43 -10.44 2.27
N HIS A 53 -4.37 -11.24 1.76
CA HIS A 53 -5.80 -11.08 2.05
C HIS A 53 -6.41 -12.30 2.75
N ASP A 54 -7.51 -12.08 3.47
CA ASP A 54 -8.26 -13.11 4.21
C ASP A 54 -8.71 -14.28 3.32
N ASN A 55 -9.06 -14.00 2.07
CA ASN A 55 -9.50 -15.02 1.12
C ASN A 55 -8.35 -15.87 0.53
N GLY A 56 -7.12 -15.71 1.03
CA GLY A 56 -5.93 -16.40 0.55
C GLY A 56 -5.28 -15.76 -0.68
N SER A 57 -5.83 -14.67 -1.22
CA SER A 57 -5.23 -13.97 -2.36
C SER A 57 -3.98 -13.20 -1.93
N ILE A 58 -3.00 -13.15 -2.84
CA ILE A 58 -1.80 -12.33 -2.72
C ILE A 58 -1.71 -11.45 -3.96
N PHE A 59 -1.52 -10.15 -3.78
CA PHE A 59 -1.29 -9.22 -4.87
C PHE A 59 0.09 -8.58 -4.74
N ALA A 60 0.78 -8.45 -5.87
CA ALA A 60 2.04 -7.74 -5.98
C ALA A 60 1.85 -6.50 -6.86
N TYR A 61 2.41 -5.38 -6.41
CA TYR A 61 2.38 -4.10 -7.11
C TYR A 61 3.83 -3.67 -7.35
N PHE A 62 4.19 -3.49 -8.62
CA PHE A 62 5.50 -3.02 -9.03
C PHE A 62 5.46 -1.51 -9.11
N LEU A 63 6.07 -0.86 -8.13
CA LEU A 63 6.13 0.59 -8.10
C LEU A 63 7.22 1.01 -9.10
N GLY A 64 6.85 1.83 -10.08
CA GLY A 64 7.82 2.33 -11.06
C GLY A 64 8.87 3.20 -10.37
N ASN A 65 10.07 3.24 -10.95
CA ASN A 65 11.02 4.30 -10.63
C ASN A 65 10.47 5.58 -11.29
N SER A 66 9.96 6.50 -10.48
CA SER A 66 9.61 7.86 -10.88
C SER A 66 10.85 8.66 -11.22
#